data_AF-A0A0S7ERJ9-F1
#
_entry.id   AF-A0A0S7ERJ9-F1
#
_cell.length_a   1.000
_cell.length_b   1.000
_cell.length_c   1.000
_cell.angle_alpha   90.00
_cell.angle_beta   90.00
_cell.angle_gamma   90.00
#
_symmetry.space_group_name_H-M   'P 1'
#
loop_
_entity.id
_entity.type
_entity.pdbx_description
1 polymer ?
#
loop_
_entity_poly.entity_id
_entity_poly.type
_entity_poly.pdbx_seq_one_letter_code
_entity_poly.pdbx_strand_id
1 'polypeptide(L)'
;MPMVRAVPRGFTVCADAYLTPKIHQYLKGFTAGFKGGLKDVDVLFMQSDGGLTPMEQFCGSRAILSGPAGGVVGYAVTSYSQMEKKPVIGFDMGGTSTDVSRYAPQ
;
A
#
# COMPACT_ATOMS: atom_id res chain seq x y z
N MET A 1 -7.11 -6.18 -19.35
CA MET A 1 -7.04 -7.56 -19.89
C MET A 1 -6.35 -8.46 -18.87
N PRO A 2 -6.77 -9.72 -18.68
CA PRO A 2 -6.09 -10.64 -17.77
C PRO A 2 -4.67 -10.90 -18.27
N MET A 3 -3.68 -10.87 -17.36
CA MET A 3 -2.29 -11.21 -17.69
C MET A 3 -2.19 -12.70 -18.08
N VAL A 4 -1.52 -13.02 -19.19
CA VAL A 4 -1.42 -14.41 -19.72
C VAL A 4 -0.51 -15.33 -18.85
N ARG A 5 0.06 -14.86 -17.74
CA ARG A 5 1.02 -15.62 -16.94
C ARG A 5 0.36 -16.39 -15.77
N ALA A 6 0.11 -17.68 -15.98
CA ALA A 6 -0.58 -18.53 -15.01
C ALA A 6 0.14 -18.64 -13.65
N VAL A 7 1.47 -18.81 -13.64
CA VAL A 7 2.24 -18.99 -12.39
C VAL A 7 2.23 -17.73 -11.50
N PRO A 8 2.62 -16.52 -11.98
CA PRO A 8 2.51 -15.30 -11.19
C PRO A 8 1.09 -15.02 -10.71
N ARG A 9 0.08 -15.28 -11.55
CA ARG A 9 -1.33 -15.16 -11.16
C ARG A 9 -1.70 -16.10 -10.02
N GLY A 10 -1.24 -17.35 -10.07
CA GLY A 10 -1.41 -18.32 -8.99
C GLY A 10 -0.87 -17.77 -7.68
N PHE A 11 0.36 -17.25 -7.67
CA PHE A 11 0.95 -16.66 -6.46
C PHE A 11 0.16 -15.46 -5.93
N THR A 12 -0.25 -14.53 -6.79
CA THR A 12 -1.07 -13.38 -6.38
C THR A 12 -2.40 -13.83 -5.77
N VAL A 13 -3.09 -14.79 -6.40
CA VAL A 13 -4.38 -15.31 -5.89
C VAL A 13 -4.20 -16.06 -4.58
N CYS A 14 -3.15 -16.88 -4.43
CA CYS A 14 -2.86 -17.57 -3.17
C CYS A 14 -2.62 -16.58 -2.03
N ALA A 15 -1.81 -15.54 -2.26
CA ALA A 15 -1.53 -14.50 -1.27
C ALA A 15 -2.80 -13.71 -0.91
N ASP A 16 -3.60 -13.32 -1.91
CA ASP A 16 -4.86 -12.60 -1.70
C ASP A 16 -5.86 -13.44 -0.88
N ALA A 17 -6.09 -14.69 -1.27
CA ALA A 17 -7.01 -15.58 -0.57
C ALA A 17 -6.59 -15.84 0.89
N TYR A 18 -5.29 -15.91 1.16
CA TYR A 18 -4.75 -16.10 2.50
C TYR A 18 -4.90 -14.85 3.38
N LEU A 19 -4.64 -13.66 2.83
CA LEU A 19 -4.56 -12.41 3.59
C LEU A 19 -5.91 -11.68 3.72
N THR A 20 -6.73 -11.69 2.68
CA THR A 20 -7.99 -10.92 2.62
C THR A 20 -8.92 -11.19 3.82
N PRO A 21 -9.15 -12.44 4.28
CA PRO A 21 -9.97 -12.68 5.47
C PRO A 21 -9.41 -12.06 6.75
N LYS A 22 -8.08 -12.04 6.91
CA LYS A 22 -7.39 -11.43 8.06
C LYS A 22 -7.46 -9.91 8.02
N ILE A 23 -7.34 -9.33 6.83
CA ILE A 23 -7.54 -7.89 6.61
C ILE A 23 -8.97 -7.51 6.98
N HIS A 24 -9.98 -8.22 6.50
CA HIS A 24 -11.38 -7.93 6.87
C HIS A 24 -11.61 -8.02 8.38
N GLN A 25 -10.96 -8.96 9.07
CA GLN A 25 -11.03 -9.05 10.53
C GLN A 25 -10.38 -7.81 11.20
N TYR A 26 -9.19 -7.42 10.76
CA TYR A 26 -8.52 -6.20 11.24
C TYR A 26 -9.38 -4.96 11.04
N LEU A 27 -9.90 -4.79 9.83
CA LEU A 27 -10.75 -3.68 9.41
C LEU A 27 -12.02 -3.57 10.27
N LYS A 28 -12.70 -4.68 10.56
CA LYS A 28 -13.83 -4.70 11.49
C LYS A 28 -13.44 -4.24 12.89
N GLY A 29 -12.30 -4.70 13.40
CA GLY A 29 -11.78 -4.27 14.71
C GLY A 29 -11.41 -2.79 14.74
N PHE A 30 -10.77 -2.31 13.67
CA PHE A 30 -10.42 -0.89 13.50
C PHE A 30 -11.67 -0.01 13.56
N THR A 31 -12.70 -0.29 12.75
CA THR A 31 -13.94 0.50 12.73
C THR A 31 -14.70 0.44 14.07
N ALA A 32 -14.67 -0.70 14.76
CA ALA A 32 -15.28 -0.85 16.08
C ALA A 32 -14.61 0.02 17.16
N GLY A 33 -13.35 0.44 16.95
CA GLY A 33 -12.64 1.36 17.85
C GLY A 33 -13.16 2.80 17.82
N PHE A 34 -13.97 3.17 16.82
CA PHE A 34 -14.48 4.53 16.65
C PHE A 34 -15.95 4.63 17.03
N LYS A 35 -16.30 5.61 17.85
CA LYS A 35 -17.69 5.92 18.18
C LYS A 35 -18.45 6.29 16.91
N GLY A 36 -19.56 5.59 16.63
CA GLY A 36 -20.37 5.81 15.43
C GLY A 36 -19.91 5.06 14.18
N GLY A 37 -18.82 4.26 14.26
CA GLY A 37 -18.43 3.33 13.19
C GLY A 37 -18.01 3.99 11.88
N LEU A 38 -17.46 5.22 11.92
CA LEU A 38 -16.92 5.94 10.76
C LEU A 38 -17.92 6.22 9.62
N LYS A 39 -19.23 6.20 9.90
CA LYS A 39 -20.29 6.29 8.88
C LYS A 39 -20.25 7.54 7.99
N ASP A 40 -19.70 8.65 8.50
CA ASP A 40 -19.64 9.93 7.81
C ASP A 40 -18.19 10.32 7.44
N VAL A 41 -17.28 9.34 7.39
CA VAL A 41 -15.85 9.57 7.11
C VAL A 41 -15.41 8.69 5.95
N ASP A 42 -14.84 9.31 4.91
CA ASP A 42 -14.19 8.59 3.83
C ASP A 42 -12.84 8.04 4.30
N VAL A 43 -12.83 6.74 4.65
CA VAL A 43 -11.62 6.05 5.11
C VAL A 43 -10.91 5.44 3.91
N LEU A 44 -9.72 5.97 3.63
CA LEU A 44 -8.87 5.51 2.54
C LEU A 44 -7.63 4.79 3.07
N PHE A 45 -7.29 3.66 2.43
CA PHE A 45 -6.10 2.87 2.72
C PHE A 45 -5.10 2.97 1.57
N MET A 46 -3.82 3.07 1.92
CA MET A 46 -2.71 2.98 0.99
C MET A 46 -2.64 1.57 0.38
N GLN A 47 -2.41 1.49 -0.91
CA GLN A 47 -2.21 0.25 -1.66
C GLN A 47 -0.74 0.07 -2.05
N SER A 48 -0.37 -1.15 -2.46
CA SER A 48 0.97 -1.51 -2.94
C SER A 48 1.46 -0.68 -4.12
N ASP A 49 0.56 -0.07 -4.88
CA ASP A 49 0.86 0.78 -6.04
C ASP A 49 1.04 2.26 -5.69
N GLY A 50 0.93 2.63 -4.41
CA GLY A 50 1.01 4.01 -3.93
C GLY A 50 -0.31 4.80 -4.06
N GLY A 51 -1.38 4.15 -4.54
CA GLY A 51 -2.72 4.73 -4.61
C GLY A 51 -3.51 4.55 -3.32
N LEU A 52 -4.59 5.31 -3.19
CA LEU A 52 -5.56 5.20 -2.10
C LEU A 52 -6.83 4.47 -2.56
N THR A 53 -7.38 3.61 -1.72
CA THR A 53 -8.65 2.91 -1.98
C THR A 53 -9.58 2.98 -0.77
N PRO A 54 -10.91 3.01 -0.98
CA PRO A 54 -11.87 2.83 0.11
C PRO A 54 -11.62 1.51 0.85
N MET A 55 -11.87 1.54 2.15
CA MET A 55 -11.70 0.42 3.07
C MET A 55 -12.38 -0.87 2.60
N GLU A 56 -13.55 -0.78 1.98
CA GLU A 56 -14.36 -1.90 1.49
C GLU A 56 -13.72 -2.61 0.29
N GLN A 57 -12.83 -1.92 -0.43
CA GLN A 57 -12.14 -2.42 -1.62
C GLN A 57 -10.72 -2.90 -1.31
N PHE A 58 -10.27 -2.78 -0.06
CA PHE A 58 -8.93 -3.15 0.35
C PHE A 58 -8.79 -4.67 0.53
N CYS A 59 -7.91 -5.29 -0.26
CA CYS A 59 -7.70 -6.74 -0.28
C CYS A 59 -6.22 -7.12 -0.12
N GLY A 60 -5.96 -8.40 0.14
CA GLY A 60 -4.63 -8.94 0.44
C GLY A 60 -3.56 -8.60 -0.59
N SER A 61 -3.84 -8.84 -1.87
CA SER A 61 -2.90 -8.58 -2.96
C SER A 61 -2.51 -7.11 -3.11
N ARG A 62 -3.37 -6.18 -2.68
CA ARG A 62 -3.12 -4.74 -2.71
C ARG A 62 -2.61 -4.17 -1.38
N ALA A 63 -2.60 -4.98 -0.33
CA ALA A 63 -2.14 -4.58 1.00
C ALA A 63 -0.63 -4.84 1.20
N ILE A 64 -0.07 -5.81 0.48
CA ILE A 64 1.34 -6.18 0.61
C ILE A 64 2.22 -4.98 0.25
N LEU A 65 3.13 -4.57 1.15
CA LEU A 65 4.03 -3.42 0.98
C LEU A 65 3.33 -2.06 0.83
N SER A 66 2.08 -1.90 1.28
CA SER A 66 1.38 -0.61 1.23
C SER A 66 2.07 0.47 2.08
N GLY A 67 2.65 0.13 3.22
CA GLY A 67 3.41 1.06 4.08
C GLY A 67 4.60 1.69 3.35
N PRO A 68 5.58 0.89 2.88
CA PRO A 68 6.71 1.38 2.10
C PRO A 68 6.29 2.17 0.85
N ALA A 69 5.20 1.77 0.16
CA ALA A 69 4.66 2.53 -0.96
C ALA A 69 4.25 3.95 -0.56
N GLY A 70 3.62 4.12 0.62
CA GLY A 70 3.33 5.44 1.18
C GLY A 70 4.60 6.25 1.49
N GLY A 71 5.64 5.60 2.00
CA GLY A 71 6.96 6.22 2.18
C GLY A 71 7.54 6.74 0.86
N VAL A 72 7.44 5.95 -0.22
CA VAL A 72 7.85 6.35 -1.58
C VAL A 72 7.14 7.60 -2.05
N VAL A 73 5.81 7.62 -1.95
CA VAL A 73 5.01 8.80 -2.32
C VAL A 73 5.44 10.01 -1.49
N GLY A 74 5.63 9.83 -0.18
CA GLY A 74 6.03 10.89 0.74
C GLY A 74 7.38 11.54 0.39
N TYR A 75 8.45 10.76 0.23
CA TYR A 75 9.76 11.34 -0.09
C TYR A 75 9.83 11.82 -1.55
N ALA A 76 9.09 11.20 -2.48
CA ALA A 76 9.02 11.66 -3.85
C ALA A 76 8.48 13.09 -3.94
N VAL A 77 7.41 13.41 -3.20
CA VAL A 77 6.79 14.75 -3.22
C VAL A 77 7.62 15.78 -2.45
N THR A 78 8.28 15.37 -1.36
CA THR A 78 8.97 16.31 -0.46
C THR A 78 10.43 16.55 -0.81
N SER A 79 11.12 15.58 -1.40
CA SER A 79 12.57 15.61 -1.61
C SER A 79 12.99 15.81 -3.06
N TYR A 80 12.11 15.50 -4.03
CA TYR A 80 12.45 15.67 -5.44
C TYR A 80 12.36 17.14 -5.86
N SER A 81 13.44 17.65 -6.46
CA SER A 81 13.49 18.99 -7.04
C SER A 81 13.33 18.93 -8.56
N GLN A 82 12.33 19.63 -9.08
CA GLN A 82 12.11 19.79 -10.53
C GLN A 82 13.25 20.54 -11.23
N MET A 83 13.99 21.39 -10.50
CA MET A 83 15.15 22.10 -11.05
C MET A 83 16.36 21.19 -11.16
N GLU A 84 16.64 20.41 -10.12
CA GLU A 84 17.82 19.54 -10.09
C GLU A 84 17.64 18.24 -10.87
N LYS A 85 16.39 17.76 -11.01
CA LYS A 85 16.03 16.52 -11.71
C LYS A 85 16.86 15.30 -11.28
N LYS A 86 17.27 15.27 -10.01
CA LYS A 86 18.06 14.16 -9.46
C LYS A 86 17.14 13.06 -8.94
N PRO A 87 17.40 11.79 -9.28
CA PRO A 87 16.76 10.66 -8.63
C PRO A 87 16.96 10.69 -7.11
N VAL A 88 15.94 10.27 -6.37
CA VAL A 88 15.94 10.18 -4.92
C VAL A 88 15.91 8.71 -4.50
N ILE A 89 16.72 8.36 -3.51
CA ILE A 89 16.71 7.04 -2.86
C ILE A 89 16.08 7.19 -1.49
N GLY A 90 15.03 6.43 -1.24
CA GLY A 90 14.44 6.25 0.09
C GLY A 90 15.13 5.12 0.82
N PHE A 91 15.45 5.36 2.10
CA PHE A 91 15.99 4.37 3.02
C PHE A 91 15.19 4.46 4.32
N ASP A 92 14.29 3.50 4.52
CA ASP A 92 13.42 3.43 5.71
C ASP A 92 13.83 2.23 6.56
N MET A 93 14.46 2.49 7.70
CA MET A 93 14.95 1.47 8.62
C MET A 93 14.12 1.50 9.90
N GLY A 94 13.44 0.38 10.18
CA GLY A 94 12.80 0.11 11.46
C GLY A 94 13.60 -0.89 12.30
N GLY A 95 13.02 -1.29 13.44
CA GLY A 95 13.61 -2.32 14.31
C GLY A 95 13.51 -3.76 13.77
N THR A 96 12.67 -3.99 12.75
CA THR A 96 12.38 -5.33 12.19
C THR A 96 12.82 -5.46 10.74
N SER A 97 12.65 -4.39 9.94
CA SER A 97 12.90 -4.40 8.50
C SER A 97 13.63 -3.14 8.06
N THR A 98 14.17 -3.20 6.85
CA THR A 98 14.72 -2.04 6.15
C THR A 98 14.23 -2.08 4.72
N ASP A 99 13.54 -1.03 4.30
CA ASP A 99 12.96 -0.89 2.96
C ASP A 99 13.77 0.17 2.18
N VAL A 100 14.18 -0.20 0.97
CA VAL A 100 14.95 0.68 0.06
C VAL A 100 14.20 0.85 -1.24
N SER A 101 14.04 2.08 -1.67
CA SER A 101 13.26 2.43 -2.85
C SER A 101 13.89 3.58 -3.63
N ARG A 102 13.49 3.74 -4.91
CA ARG A 102 14.00 4.79 -5.78
C ARG A 102 12.83 5.52 -6.44
N TYR A 103 12.87 6.85 -6.38
CA TYR A 103 12.04 7.72 -7.20
C TYR A 103 12.90 8.39 -8.27
N ALA A 104 12.51 8.21 -9.53
CA ALA A 104 13.18 8.82 -10.69
C ALA A 104 12.12 9.09 -11.77
N PRO A 105 11.64 10.33 -11.91
CA PRO A 105 10.73 10.67 -13.00
C PRO A 105 11.45 10.55 -14.34
N GLN A 106 10.70 10.18 -15.37
CA GLN A 106 11.20 10.02 -16.75
C GLN A 106 11.48 11.39 -17.38
#